data_AF-A0A519M1U7-F1
#
_entry.id   AF-A0A519M1U7-F1
#
_cell.length_a   1.000
_cell.length_b   1.000
_cell.length_c   1.000
_cell.angle_alpha   90.00
_cell.angle_beta   90.00
_cell.angle_gamma   90.00
#
_symmetry.space_group_name_H-M   'P 1'
#
loop_
_entity.id
_entity.type
_entity.pdbx_description
1 polymer ?
#
loop_
_entity_poly.entity_id
_entity_poly.type
_entity_poly.pdbx_seq_one_letter_code
_entity_poly.pdbx_strand_id
1 'polypeptide(L)'
;MEEIRCGHCARKLAEAAFVEIAIKCPRCGTMNHLRAVSPTPERQRVPPPMKDHEQHSLGHPGHTAPRIPPDRRRHDLPRRQHAGPAAARPAG
;
A
#
# COMPACT_ATOMS: atom_id res chain seq x y z
N MET A 1 3.21 16.72 15.00
CA MET A 1 3.62 15.36 15.44
C MET A 1 2.86 14.35 14.60
N GLU A 2 3.48 13.23 14.29
CA GLU A 2 2.92 12.23 13.38
C GLU A 2 2.31 11.07 14.17
N GLU A 3 1.16 10.56 13.72
CA GLU A 3 0.50 9.43 14.36
C GLU A 3 1.11 8.12 13.87
N ILE A 4 1.73 7.38 14.79
CA ILE A 4 2.33 6.09 14.50
C ILE A 4 1.28 5.01 14.72
N ARG A 5 0.92 4.31 13.65
CA ARG A 5 0.00 3.16 13.69
C ARG A 5 0.74 1.84 13.52
N CYS A 6 0.19 0.80 14.12
CA CYS A 6 0.66 -0.56 13.89
C CYS A 6 0.30 -1.02 12.47
N GLY A 7 1.28 -1.50 11.69
CA GLY A 7 1.05 -2.04 10.35
C GLY A 7 0.19 -3.31 10.31
N HIS A 8 -0.01 -3.99 11.44
CA HIS A 8 -0.83 -5.20 11.53
C HIS A 8 -2.25 -4.94 12.05
N CYS A 9 -2.39 -4.28 13.21
CA CYS A 9 -3.71 -4.07 13.84
C CYS A 9 -4.31 -2.68 13.59
N ALA A 10 -3.64 -1.82 12.82
CA ALA A 10 -4.03 -0.45 12.46
C ALA A 10 -4.28 0.53 13.62
N ARG A 11 -4.16 0.08 14.87
CA ARG A 11 -4.40 0.91 16.03
C ARG A 11 -3.17 1.77 16.36
N LYS A 12 -3.43 2.95 16.90
CA LYS A 12 -2.43 3.93 17.36
C LYS A 12 -1.45 3.34 18.37
N LEU A 13 -0.15 3.56 18.15
CA LEU A 13 0.96 3.14 19.01
C LEU A 13 1.55 4.34 19.76
N ALA A 14 1.78 5.44 19.06
CA ALA A 14 2.36 6.66 19.62
C ALA A 14 2.02 7.87 18.74
N GLU A 15 2.20 9.06 19.29
CA GLU A 15 2.32 10.32 18.54
C GLU A 15 3.68 10.92 18.88
N ALA A 16 4.50 11.13 17.86
CA ALA A 16 5.86 11.62 18.07
C ALA A 16 6.35 12.40 16.84
N ALA A 17 7.37 13.23 17.05
CA ALA A 17 8.27 13.62 15.98
C ALA A 17 9.41 12.60 15.96
N PHE A 18 9.61 11.89 14.86
CA PHE A 18 10.64 10.87 14.73
C PHE A 18 11.27 10.94 13.34
N VAL A 19 12.47 10.38 13.20
CA VAL A 19 13.09 10.13 11.88
C VAL A 19 12.97 8.64 11.57
N GLU A 20 13.24 7.80 12.56
CA GLU A 20 13.08 6.35 12.52
C GLU A 20 12.64 5.85 13.89
N ILE A 21 11.79 4.83 13.93
CA ILE A 21 11.34 4.20 15.18
C ILE A 21 11.16 2.70 14.99
N ALA A 22 11.68 1.93 15.96
CA ALA A 22 11.46 0.51 16.13
C ALA A 22 10.66 0.29 17.42
N ILE A 23 9.42 -0.17 17.32
CA ILE A 23 8.55 -0.36 18.48
C ILE A 23 7.70 -1.62 18.35
N LYS A 24 7.63 -2.41 19.43
CA LYS A 24 6.73 -3.56 19.51
C LYS A 24 5.32 -3.09 19.81
N CYS A 25 4.34 -3.58 19.05
CA CYS A 25 2.94 -3.35 19.39
C CYS A 25 2.57 -4.18 20.63
N PRO A 26 2.14 -3.56 21.74
CA PRO A 26 1.76 -4.30 22.96
C PRO A 26 0.49 -5.13 22.79
N ARG A 27 -0.29 -4.89 21.72
CA ARG A 27 -1.57 -5.60 21.49
C ARG A 27 -1.44 -6.85 20.63
N CYS A 28 -0.69 -6.79 19.53
CA CYS A 28 -0.55 -7.91 18.60
C CYS A 28 0.87 -8.48 18.55
N GLY A 29 1.82 -7.87 19.25
CA GLY A 29 3.21 -8.34 19.29
C GLY A 29 4.05 -8.03 18.07
N THR A 30 3.47 -7.50 16.98
CA THR A 30 4.21 -7.12 15.77
C THR A 30 5.30 -6.10 16.07
N MET A 31 6.51 -6.35 15.58
CA MET A 31 7.59 -5.37 15.59
C MET A 31 7.40 -4.39 14.43
N ASN A 32 7.27 -3.11 14.74
CA ASN A 32 6.95 -2.07 13.77
C ASN A 32 8.20 -1.20 13.57
N HIS A 33 8.74 -1.19 12.35
CA HIS A 33 9.91 -0.39 11.96
C HIS A 33 9.45 0.67 10.95
N LEU A 34 9.43 1.93 11.35
CA LEU A 34 8.93 3.03 10.53
C LEU A 34 9.97 4.11 10.37
N ARG A 35 9.96 4.75 9.21
CA ARG A 35 10.68 5.99 8.95
C ARG A 35 9.68 7.09 8.69
N ALA A 36 9.92 8.26 9.27
CA ALA A 36 9.09 9.41 8.98
C ALA A 36 9.32 9.82 7.52
N VAL A 37 8.25 10.28 6.88
CA VAL A 37 8.39 10.92 5.59
C VAL A 37 9.10 12.24 5.86
N SER A 38 10.34 12.37 5.39
CA SER A 38 11.06 13.62 5.53
C SER A 38 10.24 14.74 4.87
N PRO A 39 10.12 15.93 5.47
CA PRO A 39 9.65 17.08 4.74
C PRO A 39 10.52 17.20 3.50
N THR A 40 9.89 17.30 2.33
CA THR A 40 10.56 17.30 1.03
C THR A 40 11.83 18.16 1.10
N PRO A 41 13.01 17.64 0.71
CA PRO A 41 14.18 18.50 0.64
C PRO A 41 13.83 19.68 -0.25
N GLU A 42 14.01 20.88 0.26
CA GLU A 42 13.88 22.13 -0.48
C GLU A 42 14.78 21.99 -1.71
N ARG A 43 14.22 21.56 -2.84
CA ARG A 43 15.00 21.40 -4.06
C ARG A 43 15.48 22.80 -4.40
N GLN A 44 16.79 23.02 -4.27
CA GLN A 44 17.45 24.16 -4.84
C GLN A 44 17.12 24.16 -6.34
N ARG A 45 16.17 25.02 -6.74
CA ARG A 45 15.86 25.24 -8.14
C ARG A 45 17.10 25.88 -8.76
N VAL A 46 17.84 25.08 -9.51
CA VAL A 46 18.73 25.62 -10.53
C VAL A 46 17.83 26.40 -11.50
N PRO A 47 18.06 27.71 -11.75
CA PRO A 47 17.25 28.45 -12.71
C PRO A 47 17.35 27.76 -14.09
N PRO A 48 16.25 27.63 -14.83
CA PRO A 48 16.29 27.00 -16.13
C PRO A 48 17.18 27.83 -17.07
N PRO A 49 18.02 27.20 -17.91
CA PRO A 49 18.68 27.92 -18.98
C PRO A 49 17.60 28.45 -19.93
N MET A 50 17.66 29.76 -20.20
CA MET A 50 16.77 30.44 -21.15
C MET A 50 16.84 29.71 -22.50
N LYS A 51 15.69 29.32 -23.05
CA LYS A 51 15.57 28.71 -24.37
C LYS A 51 14.79 29.66 -25.26
N ASP A 52 15.50 30.34 -26.14
CA ASP A 52 14.91 31.04 -27.27
C ASP A 52 14.30 30.03 -28.26
N HIS A 53 13.25 30.55 -28.90
CA HIS A 53 12.26 29.94 -29.77
C HIS A 53 12.85 29.15 -30.95
N GLU A 54 12.31 27.97 -31.29
CA GLU A 54 12.07 27.58 -32.69
C GLU A 54 11.15 26.35 -32.73
N GLN A 55 9.99 26.53 -33.35
CA GLN A 55 8.98 25.52 -33.59
C GLN A 55 9.36 24.74 -34.85
N HIS A 56 9.37 23.40 -34.80
CA HIS A 56 9.16 22.62 -36.02
C HIS A 56 8.39 21.33 -35.72
N SER A 57 7.11 21.38 -36.08
CA SER A 57 6.15 20.31 -36.12
C SER A 57 6.53 19.32 -37.22
N LEU A 58 6.72 18.03 -36.89
CA LEU A 58 6.49 16.93 -37.85
C LEU A 58 5.94 15.73 -37.07
N GLY A 59 4.65 15.47 -37.29
CA GLY A 59 3.85 14.52 -36.51
C GLY A 59 4.15 13.05 -36.78
N HIS A 60 3.73 12.19 -35.86
CA HIS A 60 3.50 10.77 -36.13
C HIS A 60 2.25 10.30 -35.37
N PRO A 61 1.25 9.72 -36.06
CA PRO A 61 0.00 9.28 -35.45
C PRO A 61 0.08 7.82 -34.96
N GLY A 62 -0.62 7.54 -33.86
CA GLY A 62 -1.31 6.26 -33.67
C GLY A 62 -0.60 5.16 -32.90
N HIS A 63 -0.79 5.11 -31.57
CA HIS A 63 -0.84 3.84 -30.81
C HIS A 63 -1.81 3.97 -29.63
N THR A 64 -3.12 4.07 -29.91
CA THR A 64 -4.14 3.88 -28.87
C THR A 64 -4.37 2.38 -28.70
N ALA A 65 -3.51 1.73 -27.92
CA ALA A 65 -3.85 0.41 -27.39
C ALA A 65 -4.98 0.59 -26.36
N PRO A 66 -6.14 -0.10 -26.49
CA PRO A 66 -7.14 -0.06 -25.45
C PRO A 66 -6.55 -0.68 -24.18
N ARG A 67 -6.52 0.10 -23.09
CA ARG A 67 -6.20 -0.42 -21.76
C ARG A 67 -7.31 -1.39 -21.38
N ILE A 68 -7.05 -2.69 -21.51
CA ILE A 68 -7.89 -3.74 -20.92
C ILE A 68 -7.89 -3.49 -19.41
N PRO A 69 -9.03 -3.17 -18.77
CA PRO A 69 -9.08 -3.07 -17.31
C PRO A 69 -8.87 -4.47 -16.71
N PRO A 70 -8.12 -4.62 -15.60
CA PRO A 70 -8.05 -5.91 -14.93
C PRO A 70 -9.44 -6.28 -14.44
N ASP A 71 -9.88 -7.45 -14.89
CA ASP A 71 -11.17 -8.06 -14.64
C ASP A 71 -11.57 -7.94 -13.16
N ARG A 72 -12.56 -7.09 -12.88
CA ARG A 72 -13.40 -7.24 -11.70
C ARG A 72 -14.22 -8.51 -11.94
N ARG A 73 -13.89 -9.63 -11.29
CA ARG A 73 -14.84 -10.64 -10.73
C ARG A 73 -14.16 -11.93 -10.23
N ARG A 74 -13.92 -12.01 -8.92
CA ARG A 74 -14.23 -13.23 -8.15
C ARG A 74 -14.92 -12.79 -6.87
N HIS A 75 -16.23 -12.54 -6.92
CA HIS A 75 -17.21 -13.52 -6.44
C HIS A 75 -16.70 -14.27 -5.21
N ASP A 76 -16.98 -13.70 -4.04
CA ASP A 76 -17.88 -14.32 -3.06
C ASP A 76 -18.25 -15.76 -3.41
N LEU A 77 -17.51 -16.71 -2.84
CA LEU A 77 -17.94 -18.09 -2.69
C LEU A 77 -17.72 -18.44 -1.21
N PRO A 78 -18.79 -18.50 -0.39
CA PRO A 78 -18.66 -19.01 0.96
C PRO A 78 -18.18 -20.46 0.87
N ARG A 79 -17.05 -20.74 1.53
CA ARG A 79 -16.52 -22.10 1.69
C ARG A 79 -17.60 -22.94 2.38
N ARG A 80 -18.17 -23.88 1.64
CA ARG A 80 -19.16 -24.86 2.11
C ARG A 80 -18.73 -25.44 3.46
N GLN A 81 -19.63 -25.32 4.43
CA GLN A 81 -19.60 -26.01 5.70
C GLN A 81 -19.84 -27.50 5.43
N HIS A 82 -18.81 -28.34 5.57
CA HIS A 82 -19.02 -29.78 5.65
C HIS A 82 -19.39 -30.13 7.10
N ALA A 83 -20.67 -30.03 7.42
CA ALA A 83 -21.27 -30.84 8.48
C ALA A 83 -21.51 -32.24 7.90
N GLY A 84 -20.67 -33.18 8.28
CA GLY A 84 -20.89 -34.62 8.09
C GLY A 84 -21.20 -35.27 9.44
N PRO A 85 -22.10 -36.27 9.49
CA PRO A 85 -22.85 -36.60 10.69
C PRO A 85 -22.06 -37.43 11.72
N ALA A 86 -22.45 -37.23 12.99
CA ALA A 86 -22.14 -38.11 14.09
C ALA A 86 -22.63 -39.54 13.78
N ALA A 87 -21.71 -40.49 13.78
CA ALA A 87 -22.02 -41.92 13.77
C ALA A 87 -21.22 -42.61 14.88
N ALA A 88 -21.91 -42.85 15.99
CA ALA A 88 -21.91 -44.05 16.83
C ALA A 88 -20.56 -44.77 17.14
N ARG A 89 -20.22 -44.79 18.44
CA ARG A 89 -19.61 -45.95 19.15
C ARG A 89 -20.66 -47.11 19.16
N PRO A 90 -20.37 -48.40 19.46
CA PRO A 90 -19.28 -48.94 20.31
C PRO A 90 -18.72 -50.35 19.93
N ALA A 91 -17.95 -50.91 20.89
CA ALA A 91 -17.69 -52.32 21.22
C ALA A 91 -16.46 -53.03 20.62
N GLY A 92 -15.63 -53.55 21.53
CA GLY A 92 -14.40 -54.31 21.33
C GLY A 92 -13.59 -54.28 22.62
#